data_AF-A0A0M9EV39-F1
#
_entry.id   AF-A0A0M9EV39-F1
#
_cell.length_a   1.000
_cell.length_b   1.000
_cell.length_c   1.000
_cell.angle_alpha   90.00
_cell.angle_beta   90.00
_cell.angle_gamma   90.00
#
_symmetry.space_group_name_H-M   'P 1'
#
loop_
_entity.id
_entity.type
_entity.pdbx_description
1 polymer ?
#
loop_
_entity_poly.entity_id
_entity_poly.type
_entity_poly.pdbx_seq_one_letter_code
_entity_poly.pdbx_strand_id
1 'polypeptide(L)'
;MSSINHVQDVERQSNHNDWISHLAPRDAPDLRERAEQGCFICLESHNQGQYAVLVPCQRPKPRQIIFRREHDNGKPEYVYRQDSSMKSACDSDREIYERLLDTCYQHLGWWKRWLPYFGITEVLEVNFQFAGAADADGRYPIYMEPLNLEDISENCMKAIARHPTSPGFDGNDACQGGSHHSDQCIAGMEDDFQPCIRIKAEEAEQRRKKFLFVSHLKECARDPQKANGLHSLEGRAQESCIYDIKGSNKIDLPLPYQELRCKKWRRGLQFVLGWQTDRIRTELPFGISCASLAIALIWLSLVVWKGAGGDWGTAFAFAQVVAASFAIVITYARL
;
A
#
# COMPACT_ATOMS: atom_id res chain seq x y z
N MET A 1 -9.75 38.24 -18.53
CA MET A 1 -9.36 37.55 -17.28
C MET A 1 -10.21 36.30 -17.20
N SER A 2 -9.60 35.15 -17.49
CA SER A 2 -10.30 33.89 -17.76
C SER A 2 -10.68 33.16 -16.47
N SER A 3 -11.95 32.81 -16.37
CA SER A 3 -12.52 31.90 -15.38
C SER A 3 -12.32 30.46 -15.85
N ILE A 4 -11.60 29.64 -15.08
CA ILE A 4 -11.48 28.20 -15.33
C ILE A 4 -12.55 27.51 -14.50
N ASN A 5 -13.55 26.95 -15.19
CA ASN A 5 -14.57 26.11 -14.59
C ASN A 5 -13.93 24.77 -14.17
N HIS A 6 -13.81 24.57 -12.86
CA HIS A 6 -13.52 23.26 -12.28
C HIS A 6 -14.77 22.39 -12.45
N VAL A 7 -14.64 21.30 -13.20
CA VAL A 7 -15.68 20.27 -13.34
C VAL A 7 -15.93 19.68 -11.95
N GLN A 8 -17.12 19.93 -11.41
CA GLN A 8 -17.64 19.26 -10.22
C GLN A 8 -18.06 17.84 -10.62
N ASP A 9 -17.33 16.84 -10.14
CA ASP A 9 -17.82 15.46 -10.13
C ASP A 9 -18.96 15.37 -9.12
N VAL A 10 -20.19 15.30 -9.64
CA VAL A 10 -21.39 15.09 -8.85
C VAL A 10 -21.43 13.63 -8.42
N GLU A 11 -20.92 13.32 -7.23
CA GLU A 11 -21.15 12.06 -6.55
C GLU A 11 -22.65 11.92 -6.24
N ARG A 12 -23.34 11.15 -7.07
CA ARG A 12 -24.75 10.80 -6.86
C ARG A 12 -24.81 9.82 -5.69
N GLN A 13 -25.31 10.29 -4.55
CA GLN A 13 -25.65 9.47 -3.39
C GLN A 13 -26.59 8.33 -3.82
N SER A 14 -26.06 7.11 -3.93
CA SER A 14 -26.88 5.91 -3.89
C SER A 14 -27.00 5.48 -2.43
N ASN A 15 -28.22 5.48 -1.89
CA ASN A 15 -28.53 5.03 -0.53
C ASN A 15 -27.77 3.75 -0.16
N HIS A 16 -26.90 3.88 0.84
CA HIS A 16 -25.96 2.85 1.27
C HIS A 16 -26.61 1.68 2.03
N ASN A 17 -27.92 1.77 2.34
CA ASN A 17 -28.57 0.86 3.28
C ASN A 17 -29.27 -0.35 2.65
N ASP A 18 -29.49 -0.40 1.33
CA ASP A 18 -30.29 -1.48 0.72
C ASP A 18 -29.48 -2.61 0.05
N TRP A 19 -28.15 -2.49 -0.05
CA TRP A 19 -27.33 -3.45 -0.82
C TRP A 19 -26.25 -4.17 -0.02
N ILE A 20 -26.14 -3.94 1.29
CA ILE A 20 -25.16 -4.64 2.17
C ILE A 20 -25.60 -6.10 2.45
N SER A 21 -26.84 -6.47 2.16
CA SER A 21 -27.42 -7.75 2.62
C SER A 21 -27.28 -8.94 1.67
N HIS A 22 -26.67 -8.80 0.49
CA HIS A 22 -26.66 -9.87 -0.52
C HIS A 22 -25.27 -10.17 -1.07
N LEU A 23 -24.32 -10.64 -0.24
CA LEU A 23 -23.20 -11.50 -0.70
C LEU A 23 -22.34 -12.16 0.39
N ALA A 24 -22.80 -12.27 1.63
CA ALA A 24 -22.15 -13.12 2.63
C ALA A 24 -23.04 -14.35 2.91
N PRO A 25 -22.57 -15.60 2.69
CA PRO A 25 -23.24 -16.78 3.21
C PRO A 25 -23.37 -16.65 4.74
N ARG A 26 -24.59 -16.77 5.26
CA ARG A 26 -24.93 -16.57 6.68
C ARG A 26 -24.24 -17.53 7.67
N ASP A 27 -23.46 -18.49 7.18
CA ASP A 27 -22.73 -19.48 7.98
C ASP A 27 -21.20 -19.30 7.93
N ALA A 28 -20.69 -18.25 7.28
CA ALA A 28 -19.27 -17.91 7.35
C ALA A 28 -18.99 -17.13 8.66
N PRO A 29 -18.20 -17.67 9.59
CA PRO A 29 -17.83 -16.95 10.81
C PRO A 29 -17.05 -15.69 10.44
N ASP A 30 -17.39 -14.55 11.06
CA ASP A 30 -16.74 -13.27 10.79
C ASP A 30 -15.22 -13.41 10.97
N LEU A 31 -14.47 -13.22 9.88
CA LEU A 31 -13.02 -13.31 9.89
C LEU A 31 -12.40 -12.30 10.87
N ARG A 32 -13.08 -11.18 11.14
CA ARG A 32 -12.67 -10.20 12.16
C ARG A 32 -12.71 -10.77 13.57
N GLU A 33 -13.70 -11.61 13.87
CA GLU A 33 -13.83 -12.24 15.19
C GLU A 33 -12.82 -13.37 15.39
N ARG A 34 -12.29 -13.97 14.32
CA ARG A 34 -11.29 -15.05 14.40
C ARG A 34 -9.85 -14.58 14.25
N ALA A 35 -9.60 -13.47 13.55
CA ALA A 35 -8.25 -13.03 13.28
C ALA A 35 -7.52 -12.58 14.55
N GLU A 36 -6.37 -13.21 14.81
CA GLU A 36 -5.43 -12.79 15.85
C GLU A 36 -4.55 -11.62 15.39
N GLN A 37 -4.45 -11.41 14.07
CA GLN A 37 -3.57 -10.42 13.46
C GLN A 37 -4.29 -9.61 12.38
N GLY A 38 -3.73 -8.46 12.02
CA GLY A 38 -4.27 -7.63 10.95
C GLY A 38 -3.30 -6.58 10.47
N CYS A 39 -3.56 -6.06 9.29
CA CYS A 39 -2.90 -4.90 8.74
C CYS A 39 -3.90 -3.76 8.55
N PHE A 40 -3.41 -2.52 8.55
CA PHE A 40 -4.26 -1.37 8.29
C PHE A 40 -4.10 -0.91 6.85
N ILE A 41 -5.23 -0.80 6.17
CA ILE A 41 -5.33 0.01 4.97
C ILE A 41 -5.74 1.43 5.37
N CYS A 42 -4.94 2.41 4.98
CA CYS A 42 -5.20 3.83 5.20
C CYS A 42 -5.83 4.40 3.93
N LEU A 43 -6.93 5.12 4.09
CA LEU A 43 -7.71 5.66 3.00
C LEU A 43 -8.01 7.13 3.27
N GLU A 44 -8.17 7.88 2.20
CA GLU A 44 -8.55 9.29 2.24
C GLU A 44 -9.71 9.52 1.29
N SER A 45 -10.76 10.15 1.81
CA SER A 45 -11.95 10.51 1.05
C SER A 45 -12.30 11.95 1.33
N HIS A 46 -12.70 12.69 0.30
CA HIS A 46 -13.07 14.10 0.42
C HIS A 46 -14.17 14.34 1.47
N ASN A 47 -15.10 13.40 1.60
CA ASN A 47 -16.27 13.55 2.49
C ASN A 47 -16.05 12.96 3.89
N GLN A 48 -15.09 12.05 4.05
CA GLN A 48 -14.87 11.30 5.30
C GLN A 48 -13.52 11.61 5.95
N GLY A 49 -12.66 12.39 5.28
CA GLY A 49 -11.29 12.65 5.71
C GLY A 49 -10.41 11.41 5.64
N GLN A 50 -9.42 11.36 6.52
CA GLN A 50 -8.44 10.29 6.62
C GLN A 50 -8.89 9.26 7.65
N TYR A 51 -8.90 7.99 7.25
CA TYR A 51 -9.27 6.89 8.13
C TYR A 51 -8.49 5.62 7.81
N ALA A 52 -8.32 4.76 8.82
CA ALA A 52 -7.77 3.42 8.66
C ALA A 52 -8.90 2.38 8.78
N VAL A 53 -8.74 1.27 8.07
CA VAL A 53 -9.58 0.10 8.20
C VAL A 53 -8.70 -1.09 8.52
N LEU A 54 -9.08 -1.85 9.55
CA LEU A 54 -8.38 -3.06 9.93
C LEU A 54 -8.78 -4.21 9.00
N VAL A 55 -7.81 -4.73 8.26
CA VAL A 55 -7.95 -5.91 7.42
C VAL A 55 -7.39 -7.11 8.18
N PRO A 56 -8.24 -8.07 8.57
CA PRO A 56 -7.81 -9.26 9.31
C PRO A 56 -6.86 -10.09 8.45
N CYS A 57 -5.82 -10.67 9.06
CA CYS A 57 -4.90 -11.60 8.42
C CYS A 57 -4.34 -12.61 9.42
N GLN A 58 -3.73 -13.68 8.93
CA GLN A 58 -3.10 -14.72 9.74
C GLN A 58 -1.71 -15.02 9.21
N ARG A 59 -0.67 -14.66 9.97
CA ARG A 59 0.73 -14.95 9.67
C ARG A 59 1.32 -15.87 10.74
N PRO A 60 2.38 -16.64 10.40
CA PRO A 60 3.13 -17.33 11.42
C PRO A 60 3.75 -16.30 12.36
N LYS A 61 3.56 -16.48 13.67
CA LYS A 61 4.25 -15.66 14.66
C LYS A 61 5.76 -15.95 14.56
N PRO A 62 6.62 -14.93 14.60
CA PRO A 62 8.05 -15.16 14.67
C PRO A 62 8.34 -16.02 15.91
N ARG A 63 9.08 -17.13 15.72
CA ARG A 63 9.35 -18.07 16.80
C ARG A 63 10.10 -17.34 17.92
N GLN A 64 9.50 -17.26 19.10
CA GLN A 64 10.17 -16.68 20.25
C GLN A 64 11.28 -17.65 20.71
N ILE A 65 12.52 -17.17 20.70
CA ILE A 65 13.66 -17.89 21.27
C ILE A 65 13.52 -17.81 22.80
N ILE A 66 13.40 -18.96 23.47
CA ILE A 66 13.28 -19.00 24.93
C ILE A 66 14.66 -18.82 25.57
N PHE A 67 15.68 -19.49 25.03
CA PHE A 67 17.07 -19.30 25.42
C PHE A 67 18.03 -19.87 24.36
N ARG A 68 19.26 -19.35 24.35
CA ARG A 68 20.39 -19.83 23.55
C ARG A 68 21.22 -20.77 24.44
N ARG A 69 21.36 -22.03 24.04
CA ARG A 69 22.26 -22.98 24.69
C ARG A 69 23.57 -23.01 23.91
N GLU A 70 24.66 -22.59 24.53
CA GLU A 70 25.99 -22.79 23.98
C GLU A 70 26.47 -24.19 24.36
N HIS A 71 26.88 -24.97 23.35
CA HIS A 71 27.55 -26.25 23.56
C HIS A 71 29.06 -26.06 23.41
N ASP A 72 29.86 -26.94 24.04
CA ASP A 72 31.34 -26.92 24.03
C ASP A 72 31.96 -26.96 22.62
N ASN A 73 31.19 -27.33 21.60
CA ASN A 73 31.56 -27.35 20.19
C ASN A 73 31.23 -26.03 19.44
N GLY A 74 30.91 -24.95 20.16
CA GLY A 74 30.85 -23.58 19.64
C GLY A 74 29.63 -23.26 18.75
N LYS A 75 28.70 -24.21 18.58
CA LYS A 75 27.45 -23.96 17.84
C LYS A 75 26.31 -23.65 18.80
N PRO A 76 25.68 -22.47 18.71
CA PRO A 76 24.52 -22.15 19.53
C PRO A 76 23.30 -22.96 19.08
N GLU A 77 22.66 -23.64 20.03
CA GLU A 77 21.37 -24.30 19.84
C GLU A 77 20.27 -23.34 20.34
N TYR A 78 19.32 -23.02 19.46
CA TYR A 78 18.20 -22.14 19.77
C TYR A 78 16.98 -22.98 20.15
N VAL A 79 16.53 -22.86 21.40
CA VAL A 79 15.29 -23.50 21.86
C VAL A 79 14.13 -22.53 21.62
N TYR A 80 13.26 -22.88 20.69
CA TYR A 80 12.11 -22.06 20.32
C TYR A 80 10.88 -22.42 21.17
N ARG A 81 10.08 -21.42 21.52
CA ARG A 81 8.76 -21.61 22.13
C ARG A 81 7.86 -22.30 21.12
N GLN A 82 7.37 -23.47 21.49
CA GLN A 82 6.41 -24.21 20.67
C GLN A 82 5.03 -23.58 20.88
N ASP A 83 4.64 -22.67 19.99
CA ASP A 83 3.28 -22.14 19.96
C ASP A 83 2.33 -23.23 19.45
N SER A 84 1.54 -23.77 20.36
CA SER A 84 0.58 -24.86 20.15
C SER A 84 -0.68 -24.46 19.35
N SER A 85 -0.73 -23.23 18.82
CA SER A 85 -1.89 -22.67 18.11
C SER A 85 -1.83 -22.75 16.58
N MET A 86 -0.79 -23.36 15.97
CA MET A 86 -0.68 -23.54 14.51
C MET A 86 -1.65 -24.61 13.94
N LYS A 87 -2.96 -24.51 14.20
CA LYS A 87 -3.99 -25.36 13.57
C LYS A 87 -4.68 -24.72 12.37
N SER A 88 -4.37 -23.46 12.05
CA SER A 88 -4.95 -22.76 10.88
C SER A 88 -3.89 -22.51 9.83
N ALA A 89 -4.29 -22.63 8.56
CA ALA A 89 -3.44 -22.29 7.42
C ALA A 89 -3.02 -20.80 7.52
N CYS A 90 -1.74 -20.51 7.28
CA CYS A 90 -1.26 -19.14 7.23
C CYS A 90 -1.67 -18.50 5.90
N ASP A 91 -2.10 -17.24 5.96
CA ASP A 91 -2.43 -16.47 4.77
C ASP A 91 -1.17 -16.14 3.98
N SER A 92 -1.26 -16.34 2.66
CA SER A 92 -0.27 -15.85 1.70
C SER A 92 -0.36 -14.34 1.53
N ASP A 93 0.73 -13.69 1.09
CA ASP A 93 0.73 -12.26 0.75
C ASP A 93 -0.39 -11.95 -0.25
N ARG A 94 -0.58 -12.81 -1.26
CA ARG A 94 -1.65 -12.70 -2.25
C ARG A 94 -3.03 -12.57 -1.60
N GLU A 95 -3.41 -13.49 -0.71
CA GLU A 95 -4.72 -13.49 -0.07
C GLU A 95 -4.95 -12.24 0.80
N ILE A 96 -3.87 -11.68 1.35
CA ILE A 96 -3.95 -10.43 2.11
C ILE A 96 -4.11 -9.24 1.15
N TYR A 97 -3.38 -9.19 0.03
CA TYR A 97 -3.58 -8.15 -1.00
C TYR A 97 -4.97 -8.19 -1.63
N GLU A 98 -5.51 -9.38 -1.90
CA GLU A 98 -6.90 -9.54 -2.38
C GLU A 98 -7.90 -8.90 -1.39
N ARG A 99 -7.76 -9.20 -0.09
CA ARG A 99 -8.60 -8.57 0.95
C ARG A 99 -8.38 -7.07 1.09
N LEU A 100 -7.13 -6.59 1.00
CA LEU A 100 -6.83 -5.16 1.02
C LEU A 100 -7.52 -4.43 -0.13
N LEU A 101 -7.49 -5.02 -1.34
CA LEU A 101 -8.16 -4.46 -2.51
C LEU A 101 -9.68 -4.46 -2.36
N ASP A 102 -10.25 -5.58 -1.93
CA ASP A 102 -11.69 -5.69 -1.69
C ASP A 102 -12.14 -4.64 -0.67
N THR A 103 -11.39 -4.48 0.43
CA THR A 103 -11.64 -3.45 1.44
C THR A 103 -11.53 -2.04 0.85
N CYS A 104 -10.50 -1.78 0.06
CA CYS A 104 -10.30 -0.49 -0.61
C CYS A 104 -11.52 -0.11 -1.48
N TYR A 105 -11.97 -1.02 -2.36
CA TYR A 105 -13.12 -0.77 -3.23
C TYR A 105 -14.43 -0.70 -2.46
N GLN A 106 -14.61 -1.49 -1.40
CA GLN A 106 -15.80 -1.39 -0.54
C GLN A 106 -15.94 0.02 0.04
N HIS A 107 -14.84 0.60 0.52
CA HIS A 107 -14.85 1.92 1.17
C HIS A 107 -14.83 3.10 0.20
N LEU A 108 -14.14 2.99 -0.94
CA LEU A 108 -14.01 4.09 -1.91
C LEU A 108 -15.02 4.03 -3.07
N GLY A 109 -15.83 2.97 -3.14
CA GLY A 109 -16.92 2.79 -4.10
C GLY A 109 -16.77 1.53 -4.94
N TRP A 110 -17.56 0.50 -4.65
CA TRP A 110 -17.46 -0.82 -5.25
C TRP A 110 -17.58 -0.82 -6.77
N TRP A 111 -18.41 0.07 -7.32
CA TRP A 111 -18.62 0.21 -8.75
C TRP A 111 -17.35 0.62 -9.52
N LYS A 112 -16.41 1.33 -8.85
CA LYS A 112 -15.15 1.77 -9.45
C LYS A 112 -14.25 0.61 -9.88
N ARG A 113 -14.43 -0.58 -9.28
CA ARG A 113 -13.73 -1.82 -9.67
C ARG A 113 -14.00 -2.24 -11.11
N TRP A 114 -15.16 -1.86 -11.66
CA TRP A 114 -15.61 -2.25 -13.00
C TRP A 114 -15.25 -1.22 -14.08
N LEU A 115 -14.70 -0.07 -13.68
CA LEU A 115 -14.24 0.94 -14.62
C LEU A 115 -12.90 0.51 -15.26
N PRO A 116 -12.82 0.42 -16.60
CA PRO A 116 -11.56 0.13 -17.26
C PRO A 116 -10.49 1.15 -16.90
N TYR A 117 -9.28 0.67 -16.57
CA TYR A 117 -8.12 1.49 -16.18
C TYR A 117 -8.32 2.36 -14.95
N PHE A 118 -9.44 2.27 -14.23
CA PHE A 118 -9.56 2.88 -12.92
C PHE A 118 -9.16 1.85 -11.87
N GLY A 119 -8.25 2.21 -10.99
CA GLY A 119 -7.79 1.30 -9.95
C GLY A 119 -6.63 1.88 -9.17
N ILE A 120 -5.82 1.00 -8.56
CA ILE A 120 -4.68 1.44 -7.75
C ILE A 120 -3.67 2.18 -8.64
N THR A 121 -3.44 3.45 -8.35
CA THR A 121 -2.40 4.27 -9.00
C THR A 121 -1.12 4.26 -8.19
N GLU A 122 -1.23 4.15 -6.87
CA GLU A 122 -0.11 4.21 -5.95
C GLU A 122 -0.41 3.43 -4.67
N VAL A 123 0.65 2.87 -4.07
CA VAL A 123 0.61 2.26 -2.73
C VAL A 123 1.78 2.82 -1.94
N LEU A 124 1.46 3.49 -0.84
CA LEU A 124 2.45 4.12 0.03
C LEU A 124 2.48 3.40 1.37
N GLU A 125 3.67 3.17 1.90
CA GLU A 125 3.81 2.91 3.33
C GLU A 125 3.67 4.25 4.07
N VAL A 126 2.81 4.28 5.10
CA VAL A 126 2.48 5.51 5.84
C VAL A 126 2.60 5.29 7.33
N ASN A 127 2.98 6.34 8.03
CA ASN A 127 2.79 6.42 9.46
C ASN A 127 1.41 7.01 9.74
N PHE A 128 0.70 6.51 10.74
CA PHE A 128 -0.55 7.10 11.17
C PHE A 128 -0.72 7.06 12.68
N GLN A 129 -1.53 7.98 13.20
CA GLN A 129 -2.03 7.97 14.57
C GLN A 129 -3.55 7.95 14.55
N PHE A 130 -4.17 7.24 15.48
CA PHE A 130 -5.60 7.33 15.68
C PHE A 130 -5.98 8.72 16.21
N ALA A 131 -6.91 9.38 15.53
CA ALA A 131 -7.36 10.73 15.85
C ALA A 131 -8.62 10.74 16.73
N GLY A 132 -9.31 9.60 16.87
CA GLY A 132 -10.56 9.51 17.63
C GLY A 132 -11.01 8.09 17.91
N ALA A 133 -12.25 7.97 18.38
CA ALA A 133 -12.93 6.70 18.58
C ALA A 133 -13.23 6.00 17.23
N ALA A 134 -13.40 4.68 17.26
CA ALA A 134 -13.82 3.94 16.09
C ALA A 134 -15.27 4.31 15.69
N ASP A 135 -15.49 4.48 14.40
CA ASP A 135 -16.82 4.60 13.81
C ASP A 135 -17.58 3.25 13.92
N ALA A 136 -18.90 3.31 13.88
CA ALA A 136 -19.77 2.12 13.95
C ALA A 136 -19.56 1.13 12.80
N ASP A 137 -19.03 1.59 11.66
CA ASP A 137 -18.71 0.75 10.50
C ASP A 137 -17.29 0.16 10.54
N GLY A 138 -16.57 0.37 11.65
CA GLY A 138 -15.21 -0.15 11.87
C GLY A 138 -14.13 0.65 11.15
N ARG A 139 -14.42 1.90 10.76
CA ARG A 139 -13.39 2.87 10.39
C ARG A 139 -12.77 3.48 11.63
N TYR A 140 -11.48 3.76 11.56
CA TYR A 140 -10.76 4.48 12.59
C TYR A 140 -10.33 5.83 12.03
N PRO A 141 -10.80 6.97 12.56
CA PRO A 141 -10.27 8.27 12.18
C PRO A 141 -8.78 8.32 12.47
N ILE A 142 -7.97 8.78 11.50
CA ILE A 142 -6.51 8.87 11.66
C ILE A 142 -5.97 10.23 11.23
N TYR A 143 -4.79 10.55 11.74
CA TYR A 143 -3.85 11.46 11.12
C TYR A 143 -2.78 10.62 10.43
N MET A 144 -2.60 10.76 9.12
CA MET A 144 -1.58 10.01 8.38
C MET A 144 -0.50 10.93 7.81
N GLU A 145 0.74 10.47 7.87
CA GLU A 145 1.91 11.10 7.26
C GLU A 145 2.56 10.10 6.30
N PRO A 146 2.69 10.47 5.00
CA PRO A 146 3.50 9.71 4.06
C PRO A 146 4.93 9.60 4.56
N LEU A 147 5.57 8.46 4.29
CA LEU A 147 6.97 8.32 4.61
C LEU A 147 7.83 9.20 3.71
N ASN A 148 8.74 9.95 4.35
CA ASN A 148 9.83 10.58 3.65
C ASN A 148 10.88 9.51 3.30
N LEU A 149 10.81 9.02 2.07
CA LEU A 149 11.66 7.95 1.56
C LEU A 149 13.12 8.45 1.40
N GLU A 150 13.31 9.73 1.08
CA GLU A 150 14.61 10.38 0.99
C GLU A 150 15.31 10.41 2.35
N ASP A 151 14.61 10.84 3.41
CA ASP A 151 15.17 10.88 4.77
C ASP A 151 15.55 9.48 5.26
N ILE A 152 14.71 8.46 4.98
CA ILE A 152 15.01 7.07 5.34
C ILE A 152 16.28 6.60 4.62
N SER A 153 16.40 6.90 3.32
CA SER A 153 17.57 6.54 2.53
C SER A 153 18.84 7.23 3.05
N GLU A 154 18.77 8.53 3.34
CA GLU A 154 19.89 9.30 3.89
C GLU A 154 20.34 8.77 5.25
N ASN A 155 19.39 8.44 6.13
CA ASN A 155 19.68 7.85 7.44
C ASN A 155 20.34 6.47 7.32
N CYS A 156 19.89 5.65 6.36
CA CYS A 156 20.56 4.36 6.08
C CYS A 156 22.00 4.58 5.57
N MET A 157 22.22 5.55 4.67
CA MET A 157 23.57 5.87 4.19
C MET A 157 24.48 6.38 5.31
N LYS A 158 23.98 7.24 6.19
CA LYS A 158 24.72 7.72 7.37
C LYS A 158 25.10 6.57 8.30
N ALA A 159 24.18 5.66 8.58
CA ALA A 159 24.44 4.49 9.42
C ALA A 159 25.52 3.57 8.82
N ILE A 160 25.45 3.32 7.50
CA ILE A 160 26.46 2.53 6.78
C ILE A 160 27.83 3.23 6.78
N ALA A 161 27.87 4.54 6.54
CA ALA A 161 29.11 5.31 6.45
C ALA A 161 29.86 5.42 7.79
N ARG A 162 29.14 5.33 8.92
CA ARG A 162 29.74 5.31 10.26
C ARG A 162 30.42 3.98 10.60
N HIS A 163 30.15 2.92 9.82
CA HIS A 163 30.79 1.64 10.03
C HIS A 163 32.29 1.71 9.65
N PRO A 164 33.22 1.33 10.54
CA PRO A 164 34.64 1.30 10.22
C PRO A 164 34.93 0.36 9.05
N THR A 165 35.67 0.84 8.04
CA THR A 165 36.08 0.06 6.85
C THR A 165 37.60 -0.11 6.76
N SER A 166 38.33 0.23 7.83
CA SER A 166 39.79 0.22 7.84
C SER A 166 40.35 -1.20 7.66
N PRO A 167 41.50 -1.38 6.97
CA PRO A 167 42.08 -2.70 6.66
C PRO A 167 42.45 -3.58 7.88
N GLY A 168 42.47 -3.01 9.09
CA GLY A 168 42.71 -3.72 10.35
C GLY A 168 41.46 -4.02 11.17
N PHE A 169 40.26 -3.81 10.62
CA PHE A 169 39.00 -4.13 11.28
C PHE A 169 38.70 -5.62 11.10
N ASP A 170 39.08 -6.45 12.08
CA ASP A 170 38.66 -7.85 12.09
C ASP A 170 37.22 -7.95 12.61
N GLY A 171 36.31 -8.34 11.71
CA GLY A 171 34.88 -8.44 11.98
C GLY A 171 34.54 -9.45 13.08
N ASN A 172 35.42 -10.39 13.43
CA ASN A 172 35.13 -11.41 14.43
C ASN A 172 35.35 -10.95 15.88
N ASP A 173 36.22 -9.96 16.12
CA ASP A 173 36.55 -9.46 17.46
C ASP A 173 35.76 -8.20 17.87
N ALA A 174 35.00 -7.61 16.93
CA ALA A 174 34.43 -6.27 17.09
C ALA A 174 33.08 -6.20 17.85
N CYS A 175 32.28 -7.28 17.86
CA CYS A 175 31.03 -7.34 18.61
C CYS A 175 30.84 -8.75 19.22
N GLN A 176 31.43 -9.02 20.39
CA GLN A 176 31.07 -10.19 21.19
C GLN A 176 29.76 -9.87 21.94
N GLY A 177 28.72 -10.65 21.67
CA GLY A 177 27.34 -10.33 22.06
C GLY A 177 27.18 -9.92 23.53
N GLY A 178 26.35 -8.88 23.76
CA GLY A 178 25.77 -8.55 25.05
C GLY A 178 26.08 -7.15 25.57
N SER A 179 27.34 -6.70 25.51
CA SER A 179 27.74 -5.39 26.08
C SER A 179 29.19 -4.96 25.79
N HIS A 180 29.99 -5.76 25.08
CA HIS A 180 31.39 -5.43 24.80
C HIS A 180 31.56 -5.02 23.34
N HIS A 181 31.88 -3.74 23.14
CA HIS A 181 32.24 -3.15 21.86
C HIS A 181 33.77 -2.98 21.81
N SER A 182 34.38 -3.24 20.65
CA SER A 182 35.77 -2.82 20.43
C SER A 182 35.85 -1.30 20.39
N ASP A 183 37.02 -0.72 20.72
CA ASP A 183 37.25 0.73 20.65
C ASP A 183 36.91 1.30 19.27
N GLN A 184 37.11 0.51 18.21
CA GLN A 184 36.77 0.87 16.83
C GLN A 184 35.25 0.92 16.59
N CYS A 185 34.47 0.05 17.25
CA CYS A 185 33.01 0.14 17.22
C CYS A 185 32.49 1.33 18.04
N ILE A 186 33.06 1.57 19.22
CA ILE A 186 32.69 2.70 20.10
C ILE A 186 32.91 4.02 19.36
N ALA A 187 34.02 4.18 18.64
CA ALA A 187 34.31 5.39 17.87
C ALA A 187 33.26 5.72 16.79
N GLY A 188 32.52 4.72 16.29
CA GLY A 188 31.43 4.89 15.32
C GLY A 188 30.05 4.99 15.96
N MET A 189 29.93 4.78 17.27
CA MET A 189 28.67 4.86 18.03
C MET A 189 28.44 6.28 18.52
N GLU A 190 27.16 6.69 18.57
CA GLU A 190 26.79 8.00 19.13
C GLU A 190 26.58 7.93 20.65
N ASP A 191 26.30 6.74 21.17
CA ASP A 191 26.01 6.49 22.58
C ASP A 191 26.35 5.02 22.89
N ASP A 192 26.96 4.81 24.06
CA ASP A 192 27.45 3.51 24.56
C ASP A 192 26.30 2.51 24.79
N PHE A 193 25.06 2.99 24.92
CA PHE A 193 23.87 2.13 25.08
C PHE A 193 23.24 1.68 23.75
N GLN A 194 23.79 2.09 22.61
CA GLN A 194 23.27 1.70 21.30
C GLN A 194 23.70 0.28 20.92
N PRO A 195 22.91 -0.43 20.09
CA PRO A 195 23.38 -1.67 19.48
C PRO A 195 24.66 -1.39 18.66
N CYS A 196 25.54 -2.41 18.59
CA CYS A 196 26.84 -2.31 17.93
C CYS A 196 26.72 -1.63 16.56
N ILE A 197 27.65 -0.72 16.22
CA ILE A 197 27.62 -0.01 14.94
C ILE A 197 27.59 -0.96 13.73
N ARG A 198 28.18 -2.15 13.84
CA ARG A 198 28.08 -3.22 12.85
C ARG A 198 26.65 -3.69 12.64
N ILE A 199 25.93 -3.99 13.73
CA ILE A 199 24.52 -4.41 13.67
C ILE A 199 23.68 -3.32 13.02
N LYS A 200 23.88 -2.06 13.42
CA LYS A 200 23.18 -0.92 12.80
C LYS A 200 23.47 -0.78 11.31
N ALA A 201 24.73 -0.97 10.90
CA ALA A 201 25.13 -0.91 9.51
C ALA A 201 24.54 -2.07 8.69
N GLU A 202 24.56 -3.29 9.23
CA GLU A 202 23.93 -4.48 8.62
C GLU A 202 22.41 -4.29 8.47
N GLU A 203 21.73 -3.82 9.52
CA GLU A 203 20.30 -3.49 9.48
C GLU A 203 19.98 -2.39 8.47
N ALA A 204 20.80 -1.34 8.41
CA ALA A 204 20.66 -0.25 7.44
C ALA A 204 20.90 -0.74 6.00
N GLU A 205 21.87 -1.64 5.77
CA GLU A 205 22.12 -2.23 4.45
C GLU A 205 20.97 -3.15 4.02
N GLN A 206 20.47 -3.99 4.93
CA GLN A 206 19.28 -4.82 4.67
C GLN A 206 18.06 -3.95 4.36
N ARG A 207 17.83 -2.89 5.14
CA ARG A 207 16.74 -1.94 4.90
C ARG A 207 16.88 -1.25 3.54
N ARG A 208 18.08 -0.80 3.19
CA ARG A 208 18.37 -0.21 1.88
C ARG A 208 18.11 -1.19 0.74
N LYS A 209 18.44 -2.48 0.90
CA LYS A 209 18.11 -3.53 -0.10
C LYS A 209 16.60 -3.70 -0.24
N LYS A 210 15.84 -3.73 0.86
CA LYS A 210 14.37 -3.82 0.84
C LYS A 210 13.72 -2.60 0.18
N PHE A 211 14.29 -1.42 0.41
CA PHE A 211 13.81 -0.15 -0.12
C PHE A 211 13.79 -0.11 -1.66
N LEU A 212 14.71 -0.80 -2.34
CA LEU A 212 14.72 -0.92 -3.81
C LEU A 212 13.44 -1.54 -4.39
N PHE A 213 12.66 -2.24 -3.55
CA PHE A 213 11.46 -2.97 -3.93
C PHE A 213 10.17 -2.33 -3.42
N VAL A 214 10.20 -1.07 -2.97
CA VAL A 214 8.99 -0.32 -2.57
C VAL A 214 8.03 -0.18 -3.75
N SER A 215 8.54 0.02 -4.97
CA SER A 215 7.74 0.08 -6.19
C SER A 215 6.90 -1.18 -6.45
N HIS A 216 7.33 -2.35 -5.95
CA HIS A 216 6.60 -3.60 -6.09
C HIS A 216 5.28 -3.60 -5.30
N LEU A 217 5.12 -2.75 -4.28
CA LEU A 217 3.86 -2.66 -3.53
C LEU A 217 2.69 -2.29 -4.44
N LYS A 218 2.91 -1.34 -5.37
CA LYS A 218 1.92 -0.96 -6.38
C LYS A 218 1.60 -2.13 -7.31
N GLU A 219 2.61 -2.88 -7.73
CA GLU A 219 2.41 -4.03 -8.62
C GLU A 219 1.64 -5.15 -7.93
N CYS A 220 1.95 -5.46 -6.67
CA CYS A 220 1.24 -6.44 -5.86
C CYS A 220 -0.22 -6.04 -5.62
N ALA A 221 -0.49 -4.75 -5.39
CA ALA A 221 -1.87 -4.27 -5.26
C ALA A 221 -2.62 -4.25 -6.59
N ARG A 222 -1.96 -4.09 -7.73
CA ARG A 222 -2.64 -4.19 -9.04
C ARG A 222 -2.89 -5.63 -9.45
N ASP A 223 -1.97 -6.52 -9.10
CA ASP A 223 -2.02 -7.95 -9.37
C ASP A 223 -1.53 -8.74 -8.14
N PRO A 224 -2.45 -9.15 -7.25
CA PRO A 224 -2.12 -9.89 -6.03
C PRO A 224 -1.30 -11.18 -6.27
N GLN A 225 -1.36 -11.77 -7.46
CA GLN A 225 -0.55 -12.96 -7.78
C GLN A 225 0.95 -12.66 -7.66
N LYS A 226 1.37 -11.45 -8.03
CA LYS A 226 2.76 -11.02 -7.95
C LYS A 226 3.29 -10.93 -6.53
N ALA A 227 2.42 -10.87 -5.52
CA ALA A 227 2.82 -10.78 -4.13
C ALA A 227 3.41 -12.08 -3.59
N ASN A 228 3.13 -13.22 -4.23
CA ASN A 228 3.58 -14.53 -3.76
C ASN A 228 5.12 -14.62 -3.76
N GLY A 229 5.68 -14.98 -2.60
CA GLY A 229 7.12 -15.13 -2.40
C GLY A 229 7.90 -13.81 -2.30
N LEU A 230 7.24 -12.66 -2.43
CA LEU A 230 7.90 -11.36 -2.30
C LEU A 230 8.03 -10.89 -0.85
N HIS A 231 7.19 -11.40 0.07
CA HIS A 231 7.17 -10.96 1.47
C HIS A 231 7.01 -9.44 1.59
N SER A 232 6.17 -8.83 0.75
CA SER A 232 6.06 -7.37 0.65
C SER A 232 5.36 -6.73 1.85
N LEU A 233 4.57 -7.50 2.60
CA LEU A 233 3.89 -7.06 3.83
C LEU A 233 4.77 -7.13 5.10
N GLU A 234 6.00 -7.63 4.97
CA GLU A 234 6.99 -7.60 6.06
C GLU A 234 7.66 -6.21 6.22
N GLY A 235 7.23 -5.24 5.40
CA GLY A 235 7.74 -3.87 5.37
C GLY A 235 8.94 -3.73 4.42
N ARG A 236 8.86 -2.73 3.52
CA ARG A 236 9.89 -2.42 2.52
C ARG A 236 10.72 -1.21 2.92
N ALA A 237 10.08 -0.08 3.17
CA ALA A 237 10.72 1.12 3.71
C ALA A 237 10.66 1.14 5.24
N GLN A 238 9.68 0.44 5.84
CA GLN A 238 9.54 0.25 7.29
C GLN A 238 9.66 -1.22 7.71
N GLU A 239 9.41 -1.48 9.00
CA GLU A 239 9.16 -2.84 9.50
C GLU A 239 7.71 -3.26 9.18
N SER A 240 7.37 -4.51 9.50
CA SER A 240 6.09 -5.11 9.16
C SER A 240 4.87 -4.26 9.56
N CYS A 241 3.92 -4.17 8.63
CA CYS A 241 2.60 -3.57 8.83
C CYS A 241 1.57 -4.57 9.39
N ILE A 242 2.01 -5.76 9.81
CA ILE A 242 1.18 -6.77 10.46
C ILE A 242 1.25 -6.57 11.97
N TYR A 243 0.08 -6.47 12.60
CA TYR A 243 -0.08 -6.31 14.04
C TYR A 243 -0.76 -7.50 14.65
N ASP A 244 -0.34 -7.87 15.85
CA ASP A 244 -1.14 -8.70 16.73
C ASP A 244 -2.31 -7.86 17.27
N ILE A 245 -3.54 -8.33 17.04
CA ILE A 245 -4.77 -7.72 17.56
C ILE A 245 -5.20 -8.41 18.86
N LYS A 246 -4.81 -9.67 19.03
CA LYS A 246 -5.11 -10.50 20.21
C LYS A 246 -3.83 -11.03 20.84
N GLY A 247 -3.86 -11.27 22.15
CA GLY A 247 -2.73 -11.82 22.91
C GLY A 247 -1.98 -10.78 23.74
N SER A 248 -0.82 -11.18 24.27
CA SER A 248 -0.01 -10.37 25.21
C SER A 248 0.64 -9.15 24.58
N ASN A 249 0.90 -9.19 23.27
CA ASN A 249 1.57 -8.13 22.52
C ASN A 249 0.61 -7.34 21.61
N LYS A 250 -0.69 -7.36 21.92
CA LYS A 250 -1.70 -6.73 21.08
C LYS A 250 -1.50 -5.22 20.97
N ILE A 251 -1.86 -4.66 19.82
CA ILE A 251 -1.98 -3.22 19.69
C ILE A 251 -3.24 -2.72 20.41
N ASP A 252 -3.15 -1.52 20.97
CA ASP A 252 -4.32 -0.80 21.48
C ASP A 252 -5.13 -0.27 20.30
N LEU A 253 -6.34 -0.81 20.15
CA LEU A 253 -7.33 -0.34 19.17
C LEU A 253 -8.30 0.64 19.83
N PRO A 254 -8.75 1.68 19.10
CA PRO A 254 -9.89 2.48 19.50
C PRO A 254 -11.13 1.64 19.72
N LEU A 255 -11.75 1.79 20.90
CA LEU A 255 -13.07 1.25 21.15
C LEU A 255 -14.14 2.30 20.77
N PRO A 256 -15.31 1.86 20.28
CA PRO A 256 -16.42 2.77 20.04
C PRO A 256 -16.75 3.56 21.32
N TYR A 257 -16.98 4.87 21.17
CA TYR A 257 -17.39 5.77 22.26
C TYR A 257 -16.39 5.96 23.40
N GLN A 258 -15.13 5.53 23.25
CA GLN A 258 -14.08 5.72 24.24
C GLN A 258 -13.01 6.69 23.74
N GLU A 259 -12.70 7.72 24.54
CA GLU A 259 -11.60 8.64 24.22
C GLU A 259 -10.26 7.89 24.19
N LEU A 260 -9.54 8.07 23.10
CA LEU A 260 -8.24 7.43 22.91
C LEU A 260 -7.16 8.14 23.72
N ARG A 261 -6.41 7.37 24.51
CA ARG A 261 -5.18 7.87 25.17
C ARG A 261 -3.90 7.59 24.39
N CYS A 262 -3.95 6.74 23.36
CA CYS A 262 -2.76 6.25 22.68
C CYS A 262 -2.38 7.15 21.49
N LYS A 263 -1.38 8.02 21.65
CA LYS A 263 -0.79 8.85 20.58
C LYS A 263 0.38 8.17 19.87
N LYS A 264 0.46 6.84 19.89
CA LYS A 264 1.59 6.12 19.32
C LYS A 264 1.44 6.01 17.80
N TRP A 265 2.47 6.42 17.07
CA TRP A 265 2.57 6.18 15.64
C TRP A 265 2.49 4.68 15.33
N ARG A 266 1.67 4.37 14.34
CA ARG A 266 1.49 3.06 13.72
C ARG A 266 1.86 3.17 12.25
N ARG A 267 2.06 2.03 11.63
CA ARG A 267 2.39 1.83 10.22
C ARG A 267 1.20 1.23 9.49
N GLY A 268 0.91 1.71 8.29
CA GLY A 268 -0.15 1.19 7.44
C GLY A 268 0.23 1.27 5.97
N LEU A 269 -0.66 0.78 5.12
CA LEU A 269 -0.55 0.92 3.68
C LEU A 269 -1.64 1.86 3.17
N GLN A 270 -1.27 2.96 2.55
CA GLN A 270 -2.20 3.84 1.86
C GLN A 270 -2.39 3.37 0.43
N PHE A 271 -3.64 3.11 0.04
CA PHE A 271 -4.00 2.75 -1.33
C PHE A 271 -4.64 3.96 -2.00
N VAL A 272 -4.04 4.44 -3.10
CA VAL A 272 -4.57 5.57 -3.87
C VAL A 272 -5.27 5.03 -5.11
N LEU A 273 -6.55 5.36 -5.26
CA LEU A 273 -7.34 5.04 -6.44
C LEU A 273 -7.33 6.20 -7.44
N GLY A 274 -7.27 5.86 -8.72
CA GLY A 274 -7.40 6.83 -9.80
C GLY A 274 -7.29 6.19 -11.19
N TRP A 275 -7.21 7.04 -12.20
CA TRP A 275 -6.96 6.59 -13.58
C TRP A 275 -5.51 6.14 -13.74
N GLN A 276 -5.33 4.88 -14.11
CA GLN A 276 -4.03 4.23 -14.35
C GLN A 276 -3.44 4.70 -15.69
N THR A 277 -3.02 5.96 -15.74
CA THR A 277 -2.50 6.61 -16.96
C THR A 277 -1.31 5.88 -17.57
N ASP A 278 -0.50 5.21 -16.75
CA ASP A 278 0.60 4.39 -17.20
C ASP A 278 0.11 3.18 -18.02
N ARG A 279 -0.93 2.48 -17.55
CA ARG A 279 -1.57 1.38 -18.30
C ARG A 279 -2.33 1.86 -19.52
N ILE A 280 -3.00 3.01 -19.43
CA ILE A 280 -3.66 3.62 -20.59
C ILE A 280 -2.63 3.90 -21.69
N ARG A 281 -1.43 4.37 -21.35
CA ARG A 281 -0.38 4.64 -22.34
C ARG A 281 0.23 3.37 -22.94
N THR A 282 0.37 2.30 -22.17
CA THR A 282 1.05 1.08 -22.62
C THR A 282 0.13 0.06 -23.26
N GLU A 283 -1.10 -0.07 -22.77
CA GLU A 283 -2.03 -1.12 -23.19
C GLU A 283 -3.04 -0.64 -24.21
N LEU A 284 -3.36 0.67 -24.25
CA LEU A 284 -4.40 1.15 -25.14
C LEU A 284 -3.85 1.14 -26.58
N PRO A 285 -4.38 0.26 -27.45
CA PRO A 285 -3.86 0.14 -28.81
C PRO A 285 -4.03 1.50 -29.49
N PHE A 286 -3.00 1.94 -30.22
CA PHE A 286 -3.03 3.20 -30.97
C PHE A 286 -4.34 3.37 -31.77
N GLY A 287 -4.82 2.28 -32.36
CA GLY A 287 -6.10 2.28 -33.08
C GLY A 287 -7.34 2.62 -32.24
N ILE A 288 -7.41 2.20 -30.97
CA ILE A 288 -8.52 2.52 -30.06
C ILE A 288 -8.42 3.97 -29.59
N SER A 289 -7.21 4.47 -29.32
CA SER A 289 -6.97 5.90 -29.04
C SER A 289 -7.40 6.77 -30.21
N CYS A 290 -7.03 6.40 -31.44
CA CYS A 290 -7.43 7.13 -32.63
C CYS A 290 -8.94 7.06 -32.89
N ALA A 291 -9.57 5.89 -32.67
CA ALA A 291 -11.02 5.74 -32.84
C ALA A 291 -11.81 6.59 -31.81
N SER A 292 -11.39 6.58 -30.54
CA SER A 292 -12.02 7.41 -29.50
C SER A 292 -11.84 8.90 -29.74
N LEU A 293 -10.64 9.34 -30.18
CA LEU A 293 -10.39 10.73 -30.60
C LEU A 293 -11.25 11.12 -31.80
N ALA A 294 -11.36 10.25 -32.81
CA ALA A 294 -12.21 10.48 -33.97
C ALA A 294 -13.68 10.65 -33.56
N ILE A 295 -14.19 9.77 -32.70
CA ILE A 295 -15.56 9.86 -32.16
C ILE A 295 -15.76 11.17 -31.38
N ALA A 296 -14.80 11.56 -30.53
CA ALA A 296 -14.89 12.81 -29.79
C ALA A 296 -14.92 14.03 -30.71
N LEU A 297 -14.11 14.05 -31.77
CA LEU A 297 -14.07 15.15 -32.74
C LEU A 297 -15.32 15.20 -33.62
N ILE A 298 -15.89 14.05 -33.97
CA ILE A 298 -17.19 13.95 -34.65
C ILE A 298 -18.28 14.57 -33.77
N TRP A 299 -18.35 14.19 -32.49
CA TRP A 299 -19.31 14.74 -31.54
C TRP A 299 -19.11 16.23 -31.28
N LEU A 300 -17.87 16.67 -31.15
CA LEU A 300 -17.54 18.09 -30.97
C LEU A 300 -17.97 18.91 -32.20
N SER A 301 -17.77 18.38 -33.41
CA SER A 301 -18.23 19.01 -34.65
C SER A 301 -19.75 19.13 -34.72
N LEU A 302 -20.48 18.08 -34.31
CA LEU A 302 -21.95 18.10 -34.22
C LEU A 302 -22.44 19.17 -33.23
N VAL A 303 -21.85 19.23 -32.03
CA VAL A 303 -22.25 20.16 -30.97
C VAL A 303 -21.94 21.60 -31.35
N VAL A 304 -20.76 21.87 -31.93
CA VAL A 304 -20.36 23.22 -32.37
C VAL A 304 -21.27 23.73 -33.49
N TRP A 305 -21.55 22.89 -34.50
CA TRP A 305 -22.40 23.30 -35.62
C TRP A 305 -23.85 23.52 -35.19
N LYS A 306 -24.37 22.64 -34.33
CA LYS A 306 -25.72 22.79 -33.80
C LYS A 306 -25.84 24.00 -32.87
N GLY A 307 -24.84 24.24 -32.03
CA GLY A 307 -24.77 25.39 -31.13
C GLY A 307 -24.69 26.73 -31.86
N ALA A 308 -24.16 26.76 -33.09
CA ALA A 308 -24.11 27.94 -33.95
C ALA A 308 -25.43 28.22 -34.72
N GLY A 309 -26.51 27.47 -34.43
CA GLY A 309 -27.80 27.64 -35.10
C GLY A 309 -27.95 26.87 -36.42
N GLY A 310 -27.01 25.98 -36.73
CA GLY A 310 -27.07 25.12 -37.91
C GLY A 310 -28.21 24.09 -37.88
N ASP A 311 -28.60 23.63 -39.07
CA ASP A 311 -29.52 22.52 -39.24
C ASP A 311 -28.82 21.18 -38.98
N TRP A 312 -29.61 20.17 -38.59
CA TRP A 312 -29.07 18.84 -38.27
C TRP A 312 -28.51 18.13 -39.51
N GLY A 313 -29.07 18.39 -40.70
CA GLY A 313 -28.63 17.75 -41.95
C GLY A 313 -27.17 18.10 -42.27
N THR A 314 -26.83 19.39 -42.25
CA THR A 314 -25.46 19.85 -42.49
C THR A 314 -24.48 19.40 -41.39
N ALA A 315 -24.94 19.37 -40.13
CA ALA A 315 -24.12 18.88 -39.01
C ALA A 315 -23.72 17.40 -39.20
N PHE A 316 -24.67 16.54 -39.59
CA PHE A 316 -24.39 15.13 -39.87
C PHE A 316 -23.48 14.94 -41.09
N ALA A 317 -23.68 15.72 -42.16
CA ALA A 317 -22.80 15.67 -43.33
C ALA A 317 -21.35 16.04 -42.98
N PHE A 318 -21.15 17.09 -42.18
CA PHE A 318 -19.82 17.50 -41.74
C PHE A 318 -19.17 16.44 -40.81
N ALA A 319 -19.94 15.88 -39.89
CA ALA A 319 -19.53 14.75 -39.05
C ALA A 319 -19.08 13.54 -39.87
N GLN A 320 -19.78 13.21 -40.96
CA GLN A 320 -19.40 12.11 -41.85
C GLN A 320 -18.09 12.39 -42.59
N VAL A 321 -17.82 13.63 -43.02
CA VAL A 321 -16.55 14.02 -43.65
C VAL A 321 -15.39 13.91 -42.66
N VAL A 322 -15.59 14.36 -41.41
CA VAL A 322 -14.61 14.19 -40.33
C VAL A 322 -14.37 12.71 -40.03
N ALA A 323 -15.43 11.89 -39.97
CA ALA A 323 -15.30 10.45 -39.78
C ALA A 323 -14.51 9.76 -40.91
N ALA A 324 -14.82 10.10 -42.18
CA ALA A 324 -14.17 9.52 -43.34
C ALA A 324 -12.68 9.89 -43.42
N SER A 325 -12.33 11.15 -43.12
CA SER A 325 -10.94 11.61 -43.08
C SER A 325 -10.13 10.89 -41.99
N PHE A 326 -10.69 10.71 -40.78
CA PHE A 326 -10.05 9.89 -39.74
C PHE A 326 -9.91 8.43 -40.16
N ALA A 327 -10.93 7.85 -40.79
CA ALA A 327 -10.87 6.48 -41.29
C ALA A 327 -9.70 6.31 -42.28
N ILE A 328 -9.53 7.22 -43.24
CA ILE A 328 -8.41 7.18 -44.21
C ILE A 328 -7.06 7.24 -43.49
N VAL A 329 -6.87 8.17 -42.56
CA VAL A 329 -5.61 8.32 -41.81
C VAL A 329 -5.29 7.07 -40.99
N ILE A 330 -6.28 6.52 -40.28
CA ILE A 330 -6.10 5.31 -39.46
C ILE A 330 -5.79 4.09 -40.35
N THR A 331 -6.41 3.99 -41.52
CA THR A 331 -6.18 2.87 -42.45
C THR A 331 -4.77 2.94 -43.05
N TYR A 332 -4.28 4.15 -43.38
CA TYR A 332 -2.92 4.35 -43.90
C TYR A 332 -1.84 4.21 -42.83
N ALA A 333 -2.10 4.62 -41.59
CA ALA A 333 -1.13 4.49 -40.49
C ALA A 333 -1.00 3.06 -39.94
N ARG A 334 -1.84 2.11 -40.40
CA ARG A 334 -1.77 0.68 -40.06
C ARG A 334 -1.00 -0.17 -41.09
N LEU A 335 -0.59 0.41 -42.21
CA LEU A 335 0.30 -0.20 -43.23
C LEU A 335 1.77 0.09 -42.91
#